data_AF-A0A935HX76-F1
#
_entry.id   AF-A0A935HX76-F1
#
_cell.length_a   1.000
_cell.length_b   1.000
_cell.length_c   1.000
_cell.angle_alpha   90.00
_cell.angle_beta   90.00
_cell.angle_gamma   90.00
#
_symmetry.space_group_name_H-M   'P 1'
#
loop_
_entity.id
_entity.type
_entity.pdbx_description
1 polymer ?
#
loop_
_entity_poly.entity_id
_entity_poly.type
_entity_poly.pdbx_seq_one_letter_code
_entity_poly.pdbx_strand_id
1 'polypeptide(L)'
;MDREFSNFVKKIAGNIAFTGAVLLPVTLFLSFLVIPDIALSGSVFTYTSLAFISLLFLCNFLYAVIKNSEVKYIGAAFYLLIISLGFIILKNQAAFGAASEKHLAVINLKAQELEKRKKERQLILQALMVRKFITGYVLHVINLMLRL
;
A
#
# COMPACT_ATOMS: atom_id res chain seq x y z
N MET A 1 23.40 37.64 -11.70
CA MET A 1 23.48 36.69 -10.58
C MET A 1 24.96 36.44 -10.31
N ASP A 2 25.47 36.87 -9.16
CA ASP A 2 26.90 36.81 -8.87
C ASP A 2 27.43 35.37 -8.84
N ARG A 3 28.52 35.12 -9.57
CA ARG A 3 29.14 33.78 -9.69
C ARG A 3 29.54 33.21 -8.32
N GLU A 4 29.89 34.09 -7.40
CA GLU A 4 30.23 33.76 -6.02
C GLU A 4 29.03 33.20 -5.25
N PHE A 5 27.87 33.84 -5.36
CA PHE A 5 26.62 33.36 -4.77
C PHE A 5 26.19 32.01 -5.35
N SER A 6 26.30 31.84 -6.67
CA SER A 6 25.98 30.56 -7.34
C SER A 6 26.88 29.41 -6.85
N ASN A 7 28.17 29.66 -6.66
CA ASN A 7 29.12 28.66 -6.16
C ASN A 7 28.88 28.32 -4.68
N PHE A 8 28.54 29.32 -3.87
CA PHE A 8 28.17 29.12 -2.46
C PHE A 8 26.93 28.21 -2.34
N VAL A 9 25.86 28.53 -3.08
CA VAL A 9 24.62 27.73 -3.09
C VAL A 9 24.89 26.30 -3.57
N LYS A 10 25.66 26.11 -4.64
CA LYS A 10 26.02 24.77 -5.14
C LYS A 10 26.77 23.94 -4.12
N LYS A 11 27.70 24.55 -3.38
CA LYS A 11 28.50 23.86 -2.38
C LYS A 11 27.65 23.40 -1.18
N ILE A 12 26.77 24.28 -0.68
CA ILE A 12 25.88 23.96 0.44
C ILE A 12 24.82 22.95 0.02
N ALA A 13 24.07 23.25 -1.05
CA ALA A 13 23.00 22.38 -1.52
C ALA A 13 23.52 21.01 -1.98
N GLY A 14 24.66 20.98 -2.66
CA GLY A 14 25.34 19.75 -3.08
C GLY A 14 25.73 18.90 -1.87
N ASN A 15 26.38 19.47 -0.86
CA ASN A 15 26.73 18.72 0.35
C ASN A 15 25.50 18.17 1.08
N ILE A 16 24.45 18.98 1.26
CA ILE A 16 23.20 18.52 1.90
C ILE A 16 22.57 17.38 1.10
N ALA A 17 22.46 17.54 -0.23
CA ALA A 17 21.89 16.52 -1.11
C ALA A 17 22.70 15.22 -1.08
N PHE A 18 24.03 15.31 -1.07
CA PHE A 18 24.90 14.15 -1.00
C PHE A 18 24.81 13.44 0.35
N THR A 19 24.86 14.17 1.46
CA THR A 19 24.67 13.59 2.80
C THR A 19 23.32 12.90 2.92
N GLY A 20 22.24 13.53 2.43
CA GLY A 20 20.92 12.91 2.39
C GLY A 20 20.88 11.66 1.50
N ALA A 21 21.46 11.73 0.31
CA ALA A 21 21.50 10.61 -0.64
C ALA A 21 22.30 9.42 -0.12
N VAL A 22 23.37 9.64 0.65
CA VAL A 22 24.17 8.58 1.30
C VAL A 22 23.45 8.00 2.52
N LEU A 23 22.65 8.80 3.22
CA LEU A 23 21.86 8.33 4.37
C LEU A 23 20.70 7.42 3.95
N LEU A 24 20.11 7.65 2.77
CA LEU A 24 19.01 6.85 2.22
C LEU A 24 19.33 5.34 2.08
N PRO A 25 20.43 4.90 1.45
CA PRO A 25 20.74 3.47 1.35
C PRO A 25 21.02 2.84 2.72
N VAL A 26 21.64 3.57 3.65
CA VAL A 26 21.87 3.07 5.02
C VAL A 26 20.55 2.86 5.75
N THR A 27 19.65 3.83 5.69
CA THR A 27 18.32 3.74 6.31
C THR A 27 17.44 2.69 5.63
N LEU A 28 17.54 2.54 4.31
CA LEU A 28 16.86 1.49 3.56
C LEU A 28 17.34 0.09 3.99
N PHE A 29 18.65 -0.07 4.17
CA PHE A 29 19.25 -1.32 4.64
C PHE A 29 18.75 -1.70 6.04
N LEU A 30 18.79 -0.75 6.97
CA LEU A 30 18.27 -0.94 8.33
C LEU A 30 16.76 -1.24 8.30
N SER A 31 15.99 -0.52 7.48
CA SER A 31 14.56 -0.77 7.33
C SER A 31 14.30 -2.19 6.84
N PHE A 32 15.10 -2.70 5.91
CA PHE A 32 14.97 -4.06 5.38
C PHE A 32 15.27 -5.13 6.44
N LEU A 33 16.29 -4.93 7.28
CA LEU A 33 16.64 -5.86 8.37
C LEU A 33 15.55 -5.98 9.45
N VAL A 34 14.74 -4.94 9.64
CA VAL A 34 13.68 -4.90 10.67
C VAL A 34 12.34 -5.39 10.11
N ILE A 35 12.23 -5.72 8.81
CA ILE A 35 10.98 -6.25 8.24
C ILE A 35 10.72 -7.65 8.82
N PRO A 36 9.52 -7.92 9.36
CA PRO A 36 9.17 -9.25 9.84
C PRO A 36 8.99 -10.24 8.68
N ASP A 37 9.30 -11.52 8.89
CA ASP A 37 9.26 -12.55 7.84
C ASP A 37 7.90 -12.65 7.12
N ILE A 38 6.80 -12.39 7.84
CA ILE A 38 5.44 -12.39 7.28
C ILE A 38 5.20 -11.27 6.25
N ALA A 39 6.01 -10.22 6.27
CA ALA A 39 5.95 -9.09 5.35
C ALA A 39 7.01 -9.19 4.24
N LEU A 40 7.87 -10.22 4.29
CA LEU A 40 8.86 -10.49 3.26
C LEU A 40 8.18 -11.17 2.08
N SER A 41 8.35 -10.59 0.89
CA SER A 41 7.83 -11.16 -0.35
C SER A 41 8.81 -10.90 -1.50
N GLY A 42 8.67 -11.65 -2.60
CA GLY A 42 9.52 -11.47 -3.77
C GLY A 42 9.47 -10.05 -4.34
N SER A 43 8.32 -9.38 -4.25
CA SER A 43 8.17 -7.98 -4.67
C SER A 43 8.91 -7.01 -3.74
N VAL A 44 8.85 -7.22 -2.42
CA VAL A 44 9.63 -6.45 -1.43
C VAL A 44 11.13 -6.54 -1.73
N PHE A 45 11.63 -7.74 -2.02
CA PHE A 45 13.04 -7.94 -2.37
C PHE A 45 13.42 -7.23 -3.68
N THR A 46 12.58 -7.35 -4.70
CA THR A 46 12.80 -6.75 -6.02
C THR A 46 12.84 -5.22 -5.94
N TYR A 47 11.85 -4.60 -5.30
CA TYR A 47 11.81 -3.14 -5.15
C TYR A 47 12.94 -2.62 -4.26
N THR A 48 13.33 -3.36 -3.22
CA THR A 48 14.50 -3.01 -2.39
C THR A 48 15.78 -3.01 -3.22
N SER A 49 15.99 -4.04 -4.04
CA SER A 49 17.16 -4.15 -4.91
C SER A 49 17.23 -3.03 -5.94
N LEU A 50 16.11 -2.72 -6.60
CA LEU A 50 16.00 -1.61 -7.55
C LEU A 50 16.25 -0.25 -6.88
N ALA A 51 15.75 -0.06 -5.67
CA ALA A 51 16.01 1.15 -4.88
C ALA A 51 17.51 1.30 -4.57
N PHE A 52 18.20 0.24 -4.14
CA PHE A 52 19.65 0.27 -3.89
C PHE A 52 20.45 0.62 -5.13
N ILE A 53 20.18 -0.04 -6.26
CA ILE A 53 20.86 0.25 -7.52
C ILE A 53 20.68 1.72 -7.91
N SER A 54 19.45 2.22 -7.84
CA SER A 54 19.13 3.61 -8.17
C SER A 54 19.85 4.61 -7.24
N LEU A 55 19.91 4.32 -5.94
CA LEU A 55 20.61 5.14 -4.94
C LEU A 55 22.13 5.14 -5.15
N LEU A 56 22.72 4.03 -5.58
CA LEU A 56 24.15 3.98 -5.91
C LEU A 56 24.47 4.88 -7.11
N PHE A 57 23.66 4.83 -8.17
CA PHE A 57 23.80 5.75 -9.30
C PHE A 57 23.59 7.21 -8.89
N LEU A 58 22.60 7.49 -8.03
CA LEU A 58 22.37 8.82 -7.49
C LEU A 58 23.60 9.35 -6.75
N CYS A 59 24.19 8.55 -5.87
CA CYS A 59 25.40 8.93 -5.12
C CYS A 59 26.57 9.21 -6.07
N ASN A 60 26.72 8.39 -7.12
CA ASN A 60 27.77 8.56 -8.12
C ASN A 60 27.63 9.88 -8.89
N PHE A 61 26.41 10.20 -9.35
CA PHE A 61 26.15 11.46 -10.05
C PHE A 61 26.25 12.68 -9.15
N LEU A 62 25.76 12.61 -7.91
CA LEU A 62 25.95 13.70 -6.94
C LEU A 62 27.43 13.91 -6.62
N TYR A 63 28.21 12.84 -6.49
CA TYR A 63 29.66 12.93 -6.33
C TYR A 63 30.31 13.62 -7.53
N ALA A 64 29.95 13.26 -8.75
CA ALA A 64 30.45 13.91 -9.97
C ALA A 64 30.07 15.40 -10.03
N VAL A 65 28.84 15.77 -9.65
CA VAL A 65 28.39 17.17 -9.58
C VAL A 65 29.22 17.97 -8.57
N ILE A 66 29.49 17.41 -7.39
CA ILE A 66 30.20 18.12 -6.31
C ILE A 66 31.70 18.22 -6.61
N LYS A 67 32.32 17.12 -7.05
CA LYS A 67 33.77 17.04 -7.26
C LYS A 67 34.20 17.69 -8.56
N ASN A 68 33.50 17.40 -9.66
CA ASN A 68 33.89 17.86 -11.00
C ASN A 68 33.12 19.11 -11.43
N SER A 69 32.16 19.61 -10.62
CA SER A 69 31.28 20.73 -10.98
C SER A 69 30.50 20.51 -12.29
N GLU A 70 30.30 19.26 -12.68
CA GLU A 70 29.61 18.88 -13.92
C GLU A 70 28.10 19.02 -13.77
N VAL A 71 27.61 20.24 -14.01
CA VAL A 71 26.19 20.63 -13.89
C VAL A 71 25.26 19.78 -14.76
N LYS A 72 25.80 19.14 -15.81
CA LYS A 72 25.08 18.25 -16.74
C LYS A 72 24.37 17.09 -16.03
N TYR A 73 24.92 16.59 -14.92
CA TYR A 73 24.35 15.43 -14.22
C TYR A 73 23.33 15.79 -13.15
N ILE A 74 23.11 17.07 -12.86
CA ILE A 74 22.14 17.49 -11.84
C ILE A 74 20.72 17.03 -12.20
N GLY A 75 20.33 17.16 -13.46
CA GLY A 75 19.02 16.69 -13.93
C GLY A 75 18.87 15.18 -13.79
N ALA A 76 19.89 14.42 -14.19
CA ALA A 76 19.89 12.96 -14.05
C ALA A 76 19.82 12.50 -12.58
N ALA A 77 20.57 13.17 -11.69
CA ALA A 77 20.51 12.93 -10.25
C ALA A 77 19.10 13.20 -9.69
N PHE A 78 18.45 14.28 -10.11
CA PHE A 78 17.09 14.58 -9.68
C PHE A 78 16.08 13.50 -10.09
N TYR A 79 16.12 13.04 -11.34
CA TYR A 79 15.24 11.95 -11.79
C TYR A 79 15.52 10.63 -11.07
N LEU A 80 16.79 10.29 -10.84
CA LEU A 80 17.17 9.11 -10.07
C LEU A 80 16.67 9.16 -8.63
N LEU A 81 16.68 10.34 -8.01
CA LEU A 81 16.10 10.52 -6.68
C LEU A 81 14.61 10.17 -6.69
N ILE A 82 13.83 10.72 -7.64
CA ILE A 82 12.40 10.42 -7.76
C ILE A 82 12.16 8.92 -7.98
N ILE A 83 12.92 8.30 -8.88
CA ILE A 83 12.82 6.86 -9.17
C ILE A 83 13.12 6.04 -7.91
N SER A 84 14.20 6.39 -7.18
CA SER A 84 14.56 5.69 -5.94
C SER A 84 13.47 5.78 -4.88
N LEU A 85 12.87 6.95 -4.69
CA LEU A 85 11.74 7.15 -3.79
C LEU A 85 10.52 6.34 -4.24
N GLY A 86 10.25 6.28 -5.54
CA GLY A 86 9.20 5.44 -6.11
C GLY A 86 9.37 3.97 -5.74
N PHE A 87 10.56 3.40 -5.90
CA PHE A 87 10.84 2.02 -5.49
C PHE A 87 10.70 1.81 -3.99
N ILE A 88 11.13 2.75 -3.16
CA ILE A 88 10.97 2.67 -1.69
C ILE A 88 9.47 2.66 -1.31
N ILE A 89 8.65 3.47 -1.96
CA ILE A 89 7.19 3.50 -1.74
C ILE A 89 6.57 2.16 -2.16
N LEU A 90 6.90 1.65 -3.34
CA LEU A 90 6.41 0.36 -3.82
C LEU A 90 6.82 -0.80 -2.91
N LYS A 91 8.05 -0.78 -2.40
CA LYS A 91 8.53 -1.73 -1.37
C LYS A 91 7.63 -1.70 -0.13
N ASN A 92 7.34 -0.52 0.39
CA ASN A 92 6.51 -0.37 1.58
C ASN A 92 5.08 -0.86 1.35
N GLN A 93 4.48 -0.56 0.19
CA GLN A 93 3.15 -1.07 -0.16
C GLN A 93 3.13 -2.59 -0.29
N ALA A 94 4.16 -3.18 -0.91
CA ALA A 94 4.28 -4.63 -1.03
C ALA A 94 4.43 -5.32 0.34
N ALA A 95 5.24 -4.76 1.23
CA ALA A 95 5.44 -5.29 2.58
C ALA A 95 4.14 -5.21 3.41
N PHE A 96 3.43 -4.08 3.29
CA PHE A 96 2.14 -3.90 3.95
C PHE A 96 1.07 -4.85 3.43
N GLY A 97 1.01 -5.07 2.10
CA GLY A 97 0.10 -6.03 1.49
C GLY A 97 0.34 -7.45 1.98
N ALA A 98 1.59 -7.89 2.02
CA ALA A 98 1.98 -9.21 2.53
C ALA A 98 1.62 -9.37 4.02
N ALA A 99 1.94 -8.38 4.85
CA ALA A 99 1.60 -8.41 6.27
C ALA A 99 0.08 -8.47 6.52
N SER A 100 -0.71 -7.83 5.66
CA SER A 100 -2.17 -7.72 5.81
C SER A 100 -2.93 -8.93 5.29
N GLU A 101 -2.32 -9.80 4.49
CA GLU A 101 -2.99 -10.92 3.81
C GLU A 101 -3.74 -11.83 4.79
N LYS A 102 -3.10 -12.21 5.90
CA LYS A 102 -3.73 -13.06 6.94
C LYS A 102 -4.95 -12.40 7.56
N HIS A 103 -4.89 -11.09 7.82
CA HIS A 103 -6.01 -10.36 8.41
C HIS A 103 -7.16 -10.20 7.42
N LEU A 104 -6.83 -9.90 6.15
CA LEU A 104 -7.81 -9.81 5.07
C LEU A 104 -8.51 -11.15 4.83
N ALA A 105 -7.80 -12.27 4.89
CA ALA A 105 -8.39 -13.59 4.76
C ALA A 105 -9.46 -13.85 5.83
N VAL A 106 -9.17 -13.55 7.11
CA VAL A 106 -10.12 -13.72 8.21
C VAL A 106 -11.35 -12.80 8.04
N ILE A 107 -11.13 -11.55 7.63
CA ILE A 107 -12.22 -10.60 7.38
C ILE A 107 -13.11 -11.08 6.25
N ASN A 108 -12.52 -11.59 5.16
CA ASN A 108 -13.26 -12.07 3.99
C ASN A 108 -14.11 -13.30 4.34
N LEU A 109 -13.58 -14.24 5.14
CA LEU A 109 -14.34 -15.38 5.65
C LEU A 109 -15.54 -14.94 6.50
N LYS A 110 -15.34 -13.99 7.42
CA LYS A 110 -16.44 -13.43 8.23
C LYS A 110 -17.48 -12.72 7.39
N ALA A 111 -17.07 -11.99 6.34
CA ALA A 111 -17.99 -11.34 5.42
C ALA A 111 -18.87 -12.36 4.70
N GLN A 112 -18.28 -13.44 4.18
CA GLN A 112 -19.02 -14.53 3.52
C GLN A 112 -20.00 -15.23 4.47
N GLU A 113 -19.61 -15.48 5.73
CA GLU A 113 -20.52 -16.04 6.72
C GLU A 113 -21.72 -15.13 7.00
N LEU A 114 -21.49 -13.82 7.11
CA LEU A 114 -22.57 -12.85 7.34
C LEU A 114 -23.52 -12.77 6.14
N GLU A 115 -23.01 -12.87 4.91
CA GLU A 115 -23.84 -12.94 3.70
C GLU A 115 -24.71 -14.20 3.68
N LYS A 116 -24.15 -15.37 4.01
CA LYS A 116 -24.92 -16.63 4.13
C LYS A 116 -26.02 -16.51 5.18
N ARG A 117 -25.71 -16.02 6.38
CA ARG A 117 -26.69 -15.83 7.46
C ARG A 117 -27.80 -14.85 7.08
N LYS A 118 -27.47 -13.76 6.35
CA LYS A 118 -28.47 -12.82 5.85
C LYS A 118 -29.43 -13.49 4.87
N LYS A 119 -28.90 -14.29 3.94
CA LYS A 119 -29.70 -15.03 2.94
C LYS A 119 -30.62 -16.06 3.61
N GLU A 120 -30.11 -16.82 4.58
CA GLU A 120 -30.91 -17.77 5.37
C GLU A 120 -32.03 -17.08 6.14
N ARG A 121 -31.75 -15.94 6.81
CA ARG A 121 -32.79 -15.18 7.51
C ARG A 121 -33.86 -14.65 6.55
N GLN A 122 -33.49 -14.19 5.36
CA GLN A 122 -34.47 -13.75 4.36
C GLN A 122 -35.38 -14.90 3.92
N LEU A 123 -34.83 -16.09 3.67
CA LEU A 123 -35.60 -17.30 3.35
C LEU A 123 -36.56 -17.68 4.47
N ILE A 124 -36.10 -17.67 5.73
CA ILE A 124 -36.94 -17.98 6.90
C ILE A 124 -38.07 -16.94 7.04
N LEU A 125 -37.78 -15.65 6.85
CA LEU A 125 -38.79 -14.60 6.92
C LEU A 125 -39.83 -14.72 5.82
N GLN A 126 -39.42 -15.04 4.58
CA GLN A 126 -40.35 -15.32 3.48
C GLN A 126 -41.24 -16.54 3.79
N ALA A 127 -40.65 -17.64 4.28
CA ALA A 127 -41.40 -18.82 4.66
C ALA A 127 -42.41 -18.54 5.80
N LEU A 128 -42.01 -17.75 6.81
CA LEU A 128 -42.90 -17.33 7.89
C LEU A 128 -44.03 -16.42 7.41
N MET A 129 -43.78 -15.50 6.48
CA MET A 129 -44.84 -14.67 5.88
C MET A 129 -45.85 -15.51 5.11
N VAL A 130 -45.39 -16.46 4.30
CA VAL A 130 -46.27 -17.39 3.56
C VAL A 130 -47.08 -18.24 4.54
N ARG A 131 -46.46 -18.79 5.58
CA ARG A 131 -47.16 -19.60 6.59
C ARG A 131 -48.24 -18.80 7.32
N LYS A 132 -47.93 -17.56 7.74
CA LYS A 132 -48.91 -16.66 8.36
C LYS A 132 -50.06 -16.32 7.42
N PHE A 133 -49.77 -16.06 6.14
CA PHE A 133 -50.80 -15.77 5.14
C PHE A 133 -51.76 -16.95 4.95
N ILE A 134 -51.23 -18.17 4.78
CA ILE A 134 -52.05 -19.39 4.64
C ILE A 134 -52.89 -19.62 5.90
N THR A 135 -52.28 -19.53 7.09
CA THR A 135 -52.99 -19.78 8.35
C THR A 135 -54.08 -18.74 8.58
N GLY A 136 -53.81 -17.46 8.28
CA GLY A 136 -54.80 -16.39 8.34
C GLY A 136 -55.96 -16.59 7.37
N TYR A 137 -55.68 -17.00 6.13
CA TYR A 137 -56.71 -17.29 5.13
C TYR A 137 -57.60 -18.47 5.54
N VAL A 138 -57.00 -19.58 5.98
CA VAL A 138 -57.74 -20.75 6.47
C VAL A 138 -58.64 -20.39 7.66
N LEU A 139 -58.12 -19.62 8.62
CA LEU A 139 -58.90 -19.19 9.78
C LEU A 139 -60.07 -18.27 9.38
N HIS A 140 -59.87 -17.42 8.37
CA HIS A 140 -60.91 -16.55 7.84
C HIS A 140 -62.04 -17.34 7.15
N VAL A 141 -61.68 -18.33 6.33
CA VAL A 141 -62.65 -19.22 5.64
C VAL A 141 -63.45 -20.06 6.64
N ILE A 142 -62.80 -20.61 7.67
CA ILE A 142 -63.48 -21.38 8.73
C ILE A 142 -64.49 -20.50 9.47
N ASN A 143 -64.12 -19.26 9.83
CA ASN A 143 -65.03 -18.32 10.48
C ASN A 143 -66.23 -17.91 9.60
N LEU A 144 -66.04 -17.88 8.28
CA LEU A 144 -67.11 -17.58 7.33
C LEU A 144 -68.11 -18.76 7.24
N MET A 145 -67.62 -20.00 7.25
CA MET A 145 -68.47 -21.19 7.24
C MET A 145 -69.25 -21.37 8.54
N LEU A 146 -68.68 -21.02 9.70
CA LEU A 146 -69.37 -21.11 11.00
C LEU A 146 -70.45 -20.04 11.21
N ARG A 147 -70.54 -19.02 10.35
CA ARG A 147 -71.55 -17.96 10.40
C ARG A 147 -72.73 -18.16 9.43
N LEU A 148 -72.70 -19.23 8.62
CA LEU A 148 -73.78 -19.67 7.74
C LEU A 148 -74.56 -20.82 8.41
#